data_AF-A0A1Y6G4M2-F1
#
_entry.id   AF-A0A1Y6G4M2-F1
#
_cell.length_a   1.000
_cell.length_b   1.000
_cell.length_c   1.000
_cell.angle_alpha   90.00
_cell.angle_beta   90.00
_cell.angle_gamma   90.00
#
_symmetry.space_group_name_H-M   'P 1'
#
loop_
_entity.id
_entity.type
_entity.pdbx_description
1 polymer ?
#
loop_
_entity_poly.entity_id
_entity_poly.type
_entity_poly.pdbx_seq_one_letter_code
_entity_poly.pdbx_strand_id
1 'polypeptide(L)' 'MGAIERSGYRFVPEFSVIQQNGAIHVYNQENFIEEIKFQFSGKFPELDQIEDLVDQYCNQHQL' A
#
# COMPACT_ATOMS: atom_id res chain seq x y z
N MET A 1 -8.13 -9.07 -5.53
CA MET A 1 -7.27 -7.88 -5.43
C MET A 1 -6.11 -8.27 -4.55
N GLY A 2 -4.90 -8.27 -5.13
CA GLY A 2 -3.73 -8.97 -4.60
C GLY A 2 -3.13 -8.25 -3.40
N ALA A 3 -2.85 -9.01 -2.34
CA ALA A 3 -1.91 -8.57 -1.33
C ALA A 3 -0.49 -8.72 -1.89
N ILE A 4 0.35 -7.72 -1.70
CA ILE A 4 1.76 -7.78 -2.07
C ILE A 4 2.50 -8.34 -0.86
N GLU A 5 3.20 -9.46 -1.03
CA GLU A 5 4.03 -10.05 0.02
C GLU A 5 5.51 -9.82 -0.29
N ARG A 6 6.22 -9.15 0.63
CA ARG A 6 7.64 -8.79 0.49
C ARG A 6 8.36 -9.04 1.81
N SER A 7 9.36 -9.92 1.80
CA SER A 7 10.27 -10.12 2.94
C SER A 7 9.56 -10.42 4.29
N GLY A 8 8.38 -11.06 4.23
CA GLY A 8 7.53 -11.39 5.40
C GLY A 8 6.45 -10.35 5.74
N TYR A 9 6.45 -9.21 5.05
CA TYR A 9 5.45 -8.17 5.15
C TYR A 9 4.36 -8.38 4.10
N ARG A 10 3.11 -8.14 4.49
CA ARG A 10 1.92 -8.24 3.67
C ARG A 10 1.31 -6.85 3.54
N PHE A 11 1.37 -6.32 2.33
CA PHE A 11 0.81 -5.04 1.94
C PHE A 11 -0.54 -5.26 1.28
N VAL A 12 -1.58 -4.67 1.85
CA VAL A 12 -2.94 -4.76 1.33
C VAL A 12 -3.35 -3.35 0.90
N PRO A 13 -3.25 -3.04 -0.41
CA PRO A 13 -3.75 -1.77 -0.93
C PRO A 13 -5.28 -1.81 -0.98
N GLU A 14 -5.90 -0.86 -0.31
CA GLU A 14 -7.33 -0.59 -0.34
C GLU A 14 -7.55 0.83 -0.89
N PHE A 15 -8.58 1.01 -1.72
CA PHE A 15 -8.90 2.34 -2.22
C PHE A 15 -10.38 2.52 -2.49
N SER A 16 -10.83 3.76 -2.30
CA SER A 16 -12.19 4.19 -2.56
C SER A 16 -12.20 5.13 -3.77
N VAL A 17 -12.78 4.65 -4.87
CA VAL A 17 -13.01 5.46 -6.09
C VAL A 17 -13.94 6.65 -5.81
N ILE A 18 -14.93 6.45 -4.93
CA ILE A 18 -15.92 7.48 -4.57
C ILE A 18 -15.26 8.63 -3.80
N GLN A 19 -14.38 8.29 -2.85
CA GLN A 19 -13.67 9.25 -2.02
C GLN A 19 -12.35 9.72 -2.62
N GLN A 20 -11.92 9.14 -3.75
CA GLN A 20 -10.64 9.44 -4.40
C GLN A 20 -9.44 9.31 -3.43
N ASN A 21 -9.51 8.33 -2.53
CA ASN A 21 -8.47 8.08 -1.54
C ASN A 21 -8.16 6.59 -1.41
N GLY A 22 -6.92 6.29 -1.09
CA GLY A 22 -6.41 4.95 -0.89
C GLY A 22 -5.63 4.85 0.41
N ALA A 23 -5.49 3.63 0.90
CA ALA A 23 -4.68 3.28 2.04
C ALA A 23 -4.00 1.94 1.76
N ILE A 24 -2.72 1.81 2.07
CA ILE A 24 -1.99 0.55 1.98
C ILE A 24 -1.76 0.06 3.39
N HIS A 25 -2.39 -1.04 3.78
CA HIS A 25 -2.21 -1.61 5.11
C HIS A 25 -1.02 -2.57 5.10
N VAL A 26 -0.02 -2.30 5.93
CA VAL A 26 1.18 -3.11 6.10
C VAL A 26 1.03 -3.99 7.33
N TYR A 27 1.03 -5.30 7.12
CA TYR A 27 1.04 -6.30 8.17
C TYR A 27 2.37 -7.06 8.16
N ASN A 28 2.90 -7.43 9.31
CA ASN A 28 4.05 -8.31 9.42
C ASN A 28 3.73 -9.41 10.43
N GLN A 29 3.72 -10.68 9.99
CA GLN A 29 3.54 -11.83 10.88
C GLN A 29 2.43 -11.62 11.93
N GLU A 30 1.24 -11.13 11.50
CA GLU A 30 0.05 -10.83 12.32
C GLU A 30 0.04 -9.49 13.07
N ASN A 31 1.14 -8.74 13.08
CA ASN A 31 1.18 -7.40 13.66
C ASN A 31 0.88 -6.36 12.58
N PHE A 32 -0.12 -5.51 12.83
CA PHE A 32 -0.29 -4.30 12.04
C PHE A 32 0.90 -3.38 12.29
N ILE A 33 1.68 -3.11 11.25
CA ILE A 33 2.86 -2.27 11.33
C ILE A 33 2.46 -0.83 11.06
N GLU A 34 1.88 -0.58 9.89
CA GLU A 34 1.56 0.78 9.46
C GLU A 34 0.48 0.79 8.37
N GLU A 35 -0.22 1.92 8.21
CA GLU A 35 -1.06 2.18 7.05
C GLU A 35 -0.58 3.43 6.30
N ILE A 36 -0.40 3.30 4.99
CA ILE A 36 0.03 4.39 4.12
C ILE A 36 -1.20 4.95 3.42
N LYS A 37 -1.75 6.05 3.96
CA LYS A 37 -2.86 6.77 3.32
C LYS A 37 -2.33 7.64 2.20
N PHE A 38 -2.93 7.52 1.03
CA PHE A 38 -2.63 8.33 -0.13
C PHE A 38 -3.91 8.83 -0.78
N GLN A 39 -3.83 9.95 -1.47
CA GLN A 39 -4.95 10.49 -2.24
C GLN A 39 -4.60 10.39 -3.71
N PHE A 40 -5.54 9.92 -4.51
CA PHE A 40 -5.37 9.82 -5.95
C PHE A 40 -6.50 10.59 -6.62
N SER A 41 -6.19 11.33 -7.68
CA SER A 41 -7.23 12.04 -8.42
C SER A 41 -7.51 11.29 -9.72
N GLY A 42 -8.72 10.75 -9.86
CA GLY A 42 -9.08 9.92 -11.02
C GLY A 42 -10.15 8.89 -10.71
N LYS A 43 -10.38 7.97 -11.66
CA LYS A 43 -11.29 6.84 -11.47
C LYS A 43 -10.67 5.70 -10.66
N PHE A 44 -9.35 5.60 -10.63
CA PHE A 44 -8.61 4.56 -9.91
C PHE A 44 -7.26 5.13 -9.51
N PRO A 45 -6.68 4.69 -8.37
CA PRO A 45 -5.29 4.98 -8.09
C PRO A 45 -4.42 4.34 -9.16
N GLU A 46 -3.37 5.02 -9.56
CA GLU A 46 -2.40 4.44 -10.47
C GLU A 46 -1.67 3.32 -9.73
N LEU A 47 -1.66 2.12 -10.32
CA LEU A 47 -0.92 0.98 -9.78
C LEU A 47 0.55 1.34 -9.57
N ASP A 48 1.12 2.12 -10.48
CA ASP A 48 2.48 2.67 -10.41
C ASP A 48 2.72 3.44 -9.10
N GLN A 49 1.74 4.25 -8.66
CA GLN A 49 1.85 5.03 -7.43
C GLN A 49 1.76 4.13 -6.18
N ILE A 50 0.96 3.07 -6.23
CA ILE A 50 0.89 2.07 -5.16
C ILE A 50 2.19 1.28 -5.08
N GLU A 51 2.72 0.83 -6.23
CA GLU A 51 3.98 0.11 -6.33
C GLU A 51 5.15 0.97 -5.86
N ASP A 52 5.20 2.25 -6.24
CA ASP A 52 6.21 3.22 -5.78
C ASP A 52 6.13 3.42 -4.26
N LEU A 53 4.93 3.60 -3.68
CA LEU A 53 4.76 3.71 -2.23
C LEU A 53 5.23 2.45 -1.49
N VAL A 54 4.90 1.26 -2.01
CA VAL A 54 5.36 -0.01 -1.44
C VAL A 54 6.87 -0.16 -1.59
N ASP A 55 7.44 0.21 -2.73
CA ASP A 55 8.87 0.12 -3.00
C ASP A 55 9.68 1.12 -2.15
N GLN A 56 9.20 2.36 -2.02
CA GLN A 56 9.76 3.35 -1.11
C GLN A 56 9.73 2.85 0.33
N TYR A 57 8.61 2.29 0.78
CA TYR A 57 8.48 1.75 2.13
C TYR A 57 9.43 0.57 2.35
N CYS A 58 9.51 -0.35 1.37
CA CYS A 58 10.43 -1.48 1.39
C CYS A 58 11.90 -1.01 1.47
N ASN A 59 12.27 0.00 0.66
CA ASN A 59 13.61 0.59 0.66
C ASN A 59 13.92 1.32 1.98
N GLN A 60 13.00 2.11 2.52
CA GLN A 60 13.17 2.82 3.79
C GLN A 60 13.35 1.85 4.96
N HIS A 61 12.62 0.73 4.96
CA HIS A 61 12.75 -0.32 5.98
C HIS A 61 13.86 -1.33 5.68
N GLN A 62 14.65 -1.14 4.61
CA GLN A 62 15.79 -1.99 4.23
C GLN A 62 15.43 -3.48 4.07
N LEU A 63 14.26 -3.76 3.48
CA LEU A 63 13.73 -5.11 3.26
C LEU A 63 14.18 -5.77 1.96
#